data_AF-A0AAE3EAA5-F1
#
_entry.id   AF-A0AAE3EAA5-F1
#
_cell.length_a   1.000
_cell.length_b   1.000
_cell.length_c   1.000
_cell.angle_alpha   90.00
_cell.angle_beta   90.00
_cell.angle_gamma   90.00
#
_symmetry.space_group_name_H-M   'P 1'
#
loop_
_entity.id
_entity.type
_entity.pdbx_description
1 polymer ?
#
loop_
_entity_poly.entity_id
_entity_poly.type
_entity_poly.pdbx_seq_one_letter_code
_entity_poly.pdbx_strand_id
1 'polypeptide(L)'
;MASDKTKELYKLLLDKGYPKQFCAEIAYRNLNTDYTATRMLGYLYRMENPRIEDLVDEMLAILSDRDRIIEKKETERAQAVINDIYMNGFPDQEE
;
A
#
# COMPACT_ATOMS: atom_id res chain seq x y z
N MET A 1 -10.48 5.38 -10.40
CA MET A 1 -9.44 6.10 -11.17
C MET A 1 -8.11 5.89 -10.48
N ALA A 2 -7.02 5.68 -11.23
CA ALA A 2 -5.67 5.64 -10.64
C ALA A 2 -5.35 7.00 -10.01
N SER A 3 -4.74 6.98 -8.83
CA SER A 3 -4.40 8.21 -8.11
C SER A 3 -3.32 9.01 -8.84
N ASP A 4 -3.19 10.31 -8.55
CA ASP A 4 -2.18 11.14 -9.21
C ASP A 4 -0.75 10.68 -8.90
N LYS A 5 -0.52 10.14 -7.70
CA LYS A 5 0.75 9.48 -7.35
C LYS A 5 1.00 8.20 -8.14
N THR A 6 -0.04 7.43 -8.43
CA THR A 6 0.09 6.24 -9.27
C THR A 6 0.53 6.61 -10.69
N LYS A 7 -0.03 7.69 -11.26
CA LYS A 7 0.37 8.20 -12.58
C LYS A 7 1.80 8.73 -12.58
N GLU A 8 2.21 9.43 -11.51
CA GLU A 8 3.59 9.90 -11.30
C GLU A 8 4.57 8.71 -11.27
N LEU A 9 4.26 7.67 -10.49
CA LEU A 9 5.05 6.45 -10.42
C LEU A 9 5.19 5.76 -11.78
N TYR A 10 4.08 5.62 -12.51
CA TYR A 10 4.11 5.03 -13.86
C TYR A 10 5.03 5.81 -14.81
N LYS A 11 4.97 7.15 -14.81
CA LYS A 11 5.84 7.99 -15.63
C LYS A 11 7.30 7.82 -15.23
N LEU A 12 7.62 7.86 -13.93
CA LEU A 12 8.99 7.69 -13.45
C LEU A 12 9.61 6.35 -13.86
N LEU A 13 8.82 5.26 -13.79
CA LEU A 13 9.27 3.94 -14.24
C LEU A 13 9.55 3.91 -15.75
N LEU A 14 8.71 4.58 -16.56
CA LEU A 14 8.98 4.72 -17.99
C LEU A 14 10.24 5.55 -18.27
N ASP A 15 10.43 6.66 -17.55
CA ASP A 15 11.58 7.55 -17.71
C ASP A 15 12.91 6.85 -17.36
N LYS A 16 12.87 5.88 -16.43
CA LYS A 16 13.99 4.99 -16.10
C LYS A 16 14.23 3.87 -17.12
N GLY A 17 13.38 3.75 -18.14
CA GLY A 17 13.57 2.82 -19.26
C GLY A 17 13.00 1.40 -19.03
N TYR A 18 12.16 1.19 -18.02
CA TYR A 18 11.55 -0.13 -17.80
C TYR A 18 10.45 -0.44 -18.85
N PRO A 19 10.21 -1.72 -19.16
CA PRO A 19 9.20 -2.12 -20.14
C PRO A 19 7.80 -1.60 -19.77
N LYS A 20 7.08 -1.02 -20.74
CA LYS A 20 5.76 -0.41 -20.51
C LYS A 20 4.76 -1.33 -19.79
N GLN A 21 4.73 -2.62 -20.15
CA GLN A 21 3.85 -3.60 -19.51
C GLN A 21 4.20 -3.79 -18.04
N PHE A 22 5.50 -3.87 -17.72
CA PHE A 22 5.99 -3.95 -16.35
C PHE A 22 5.62 -2.70 -15.55
N CYS A 23 5.85 -1.49 -16.10
CA CYS A 23 5.47 -0.24 -15.43
C CYS A 23 3.97 -0.19 -15.10
N ALA A 24 3.12 -0.64 -16.02
CA ALA A 24 1.68 -0.69 -15.83
C ALA A 24 1.28 -1.70 -14.72
N GLU A 25 1.92 -2.87 -14.69
CA GLU A 25 1.68 -3.89 -13.67
C GLU A 25 2.06 -3.39 -12.28
N ILE A 26 3.22 -2.73 -12.15
CA ILE A 26 3.67 -2.15 -10.87
C ILE A 26 2.72 -1.04 -10.42
N ALA A 27 2.49 -0.04 -11.27
CA ALA A 27 1.74 1.15 -10.86
C ALA A 27 0.24 0.89 -10.73
N TYR A 28 -0.41 0.38 -11.79
CA TYR A 28 -1.87 0.37 -11.85
C TYR A 28 -2.51 -0.88 -11.24
N ARG A 29 -1.79 -2.00 -11.15
CA ARG A 29 -2.32 -3.24 -10.55
C ARG A 29 -1.92 -3.39 -9.09
N ASN A 30 -0.64 -3.16 -8.77
CA ASN A 30 -0.11 -3.45 -7.44
C ASN A 30 -0.05 -2.21 -6.53
N LEU A 31 0.54 -1.11 -7.00
CA LEU A 31 0.80 0.10 -6.21
C LEU A 31 -0.19 1.24 -6.56
N ASN A 32 -1.48 0.89 -6.62
CA ASN A 32 -2.54 1.73 -7.18
C ASN A 32 -3.19 2.70 -6.17
N THR A 33 -2.64 2.82 -4.97
CA THR A 33 -3.09 3.75 -3.93
C THR A 33 -2.02 4.80 -3.66
N ASP A 34 -2.41 5.99 -3.20
CA ASP A 34 -1.46 7.05 -2.86
C ASP A 34 -0.41 6.60 -1.85
N TYR A 35 -0.79 5.80 -0.85
CA TYR A 35 0.13 5.26 0.14
C TYR A 35 1.23 4.42 -0.50
N THR A 36 0.84 3.41 -1.28
CA THR A 36 1.79 2.47 -1.90
C THR A 36 2.64 3.13 -2.99
N ALA A 37 2.03 3.98 -3.83
CA ALA A 37 2.74 4.73 -4.87
C ALA A 37 3.76 5.70 -4.27
N THR A 38 3.41 6.42 -3.20
CA THR A 38 4.32 7.36 -2.53
C THR A 38 5.55 6.66 -1.95
N ARG A 39 5.37 5.46 -1.37
CA ARG A 39 6.48 4.66 -0.84
C ARG A 39 7.45 4.26 -1.95
N MET A 40 6.94 3.75 -3.07
CA MET A 40 7.76 3.36 -4.22
C MET A 40 8.45 4.56 -4.88
N LEU A 41 7.76 5.69 -5.03
CA LEU A 41 8.39 6.94 -5.49
C LEU A 41 9.56 7.33 -4.58
N GLY A 42 9.39 7.26 -3.27
CA GLY A 42 10.46 7.52 -2.30
C GLY A 42 11.68 6.61 -2.52
N TYR A 43 11.47 5.32 -2.76
CA TYR A 43 12.55 4.39 -3.09
C TYR A 43 13.26 4.77 -4.39
N LEU A 44 12.49 5.01 -5.46
CA LEU A 44 13.03 5.34 -6.79
C LEU A 44 13.74 6.70 -6.86
N TYR A 45 13.46 7.62 -5.93
CA TYR A 45 14.20 8.87 -5.79
C TYR A 45 15.57 8.69 -5.11
N ARG A 46 15.77 7.59 -4.36
CA ARG A 46 17.07 7.26 -3.73
C ARG A 46 17.90 6.29 -4.56
N MET A 47 17.26 5.53 -5.44
CA MET A 47 17.90 4.52 -6.28
C MET A 47 17.97 4.99 -7.73
N GLU A 48 19.18 5.15 -8.26
CA GLU A 48 19.38 5.65 -9.63
C GLU A 48 18.87 4.65 -10.68
N ASN A 49 19.39 3.42 -10.69
CA ASN A 49 19.01 2.36 -11.64
C ASN A 49 18.86 1.00 -10.93
N PRO A 50 17.78 0.77 -10.16
CA PRO A 50 17.53 -0.55 -9.58
C PRO A 50 17.27 -1.58 -10.69
N ARG A 51 17.68 -2.84 -10.47
CA ARG A 51 17.30 -3.91 -11.39
C ARG A 51 15.81 -4.20 -11.23
N ILE A 52 15.24 -4.95 -12.16
CA ILE A 52 13.82 -5.32 -12.10
C ILE A 52 13.54 -6.13 -10.82
N GLU A 53 14.46 -7.00 -10.42
CA GLU A 53 14.37 -7.80 -9.20
C GLU A 53 14.28 -6.91 -7.96
N ASP A 54 15.18 -5.92 -7.85
CA ASP A 54 15.22 -5.00 -6.70
C ASP A 54 13.92 -4.17 -6.61
N LEU A 55 13.33 -3.83 -7.75
CA LEU A 55 12.07 -3.11 -7.87
C LEU A 55 10.87 -3.96 -7.42
N VAL A 56 10.86 -5.23 -7.81
CA VAL A 56 9.83 -6.20 -7.40
C VAL A 56 9.94 -6.48 -5.89
N ASP A 57 11.16 -6.63 -5.37
CA ASP A 57 11.38 -6.85 -3.94
C ASP A 57 10.87 -5.67 -3.11
N GLU A 58 11.17 -4.43 -3.50
CA GLU A 58 10.63 -3.25 -2.83
C GLU A 58 9.10 -3.18 -2.95
N MET A 59 8.52 -3.52 -4.11
CA MET A 59 7.07 -3.58 -4.28
C MET A 59 6.44 -4.57 -3.29
N LEU A 60 7.00 -5.78 -3.16
CA LEU A 60 6.51 -6.80 -2.24
C LEU A 60 6.67 -6.36 -0.78
N ALA A 61 7.78 -5.70 -0.43
CA ALA A 61 7.98 -5.13 0.91
C ALA A 61 6.91 -4.07 1.25
N ILE A 62 6.61 -3.16 0.32
CA ILE A 62 5.56 -2.14 0.49
C ILE A 62 4.17 -2.77 0.64
N LEU A 63 3.86 -3.81 -0.13
CA LEU A 63 2.59 -4.52 -0.03
C LEU A 63 2.47 -5.27 1.30
N SER A 64 3.54 -5.91 1.75
CA SER A 64 3.59 -6.56 3.07
C SER A 64 3.39 -5.57 4.22
N ASP A 65 4.03 -4.40 4.16
CA ASP A 65 3.82 -3.31 5.13
C ASP A 65 2.36 -2.85 5.15
N ARG A 66 1.74 -2.69 3.96
CA ARG A 66 0.33 -2.31 3.83
C ARG A 66 -0.58 -3.34 4.50
N ASP A 67 -0.36 -4.61 4.24
CA ASP A 67 -1.21 -5.69 4.76
C ASP A 67 -1.10 -5.78 6.29
N ARG A 68 0.11 -5.61 6.85
CA ARG A 68 0.31 -5.49 8.30
C ARG A 68 -0.43 -4.30 8.92
N ILE A 69 -0.50 -3.16 8.22
CA ILE A 69 -1.26 -1.99 8.68
C ILE A 69 -2.76 -2.28 8.70
N ILE A 70 -3.28 -3.01 7.71
CA ILE A 70 -4.69 -3.39 7.65
C ILE A 70 -5.03 -4.34 8.80
N GLU A 71 -4.26 -5.41 8.97
CA GLU A 71 -4.44 -6.40 10.05
C GLU A 71 -4.40 -5.74 11.43
N LYS A 72 -3.45 -4.82 11.65
CA LYS A 72 -3.37 -4.05 12.89
C LYS A 72 -4.63 -3.23 13.13
N LYS A 73 -5.16 -2.53 12.12
CA LYS A 73 -6.38 -1.72 12.25
C LYS A 73 -7.63 -2.57 12.53
N GLU A 74 -7.72 -3.76 11.93
CA GLU A 74 -8.80 -4.70 12.21
C GLU A 74 -8.72 -5.19 13.66
N THR A 75 -7.52 -5.53 14.13
CA THR A 75 -7.27 -5.95 15.51
C THR A 75 -7.61 -4.83 16.50
N GLU A 76 -7.19 -3.59 16.22
CA GLU A 76 -7.50 -2.42 17.06
C GLU A 76 -9.01 -2.16 17.14
N ARG A 77 -9.74 -2.35 16.04
CA ARG A 77 -11.21 -2.23 16.03
C ARG A 77 -11.88 -3.32 16.86
N ALA A 78 -11.46 -4.57 16.71
CA ALA A 78 -11.98 -5.68 17.51
C ALA A 78 -11.71 -5.44 19.01
N GLN A 79 -10.50 -4.98 19.36
CA GLN A 79 -10.16 -4.65 20.74
C GLN A 79 -10.98 -3.48 21.29
N ALA A 80 -11.27 -2.46 20.48
CA ALA A 80 -12.10 -1.34 20.89
C ALA A 80 -13.53 -1.79 21.25
N VAL A 81 -14.12 -2.70 20.45
CA VAL A 81 -15.44 -3.28 20.75
C VAL A 81 -15.41 -4.10 22.05
N ILE A 82 -14.39 -4.92 22.26
CA ILE A 82 -14.24 -5.70 23.50
C ILE A 82 -14.11 -4.78 24.73
N ASN A 83 -13.29 -3.74 24.62
CA ASN A 83 -13.09 -2.77 25.70
C ASN A 83 -14.39 -2.02 26.02
N ASP A 84 -15.17 -1.67 25.00
CA ASP A 84 -16.47 -1.01 25.19
C ASP A 84 -17.43 -1.93 25.96
N ILE A 85 -17.55 -3.21 25.58
CA ILE A 85 -18.36 -4.19 26.32
C ILE A 85 -17.88 -4.33 27.77
N TYR A 86 -16.57 -4.36 28.00
CA TYR A 86 -16.00 -4.48 29.35
C TYR A 86 -16.33 -3.26 30.23
N MET A 87 -16.33 -2.05 29.65
CA MET A 87 -16.53 -0.81 30.40
C MET A 87 -18.01 -0.43 30.55
N ASN A 88 -18.81 -0.69 29.52
CA ASN A 88 -20.19 -0.21 29.41
C ASN A 88 -21.24 -1.33 29.46
N GLY A 89 -20.82 -2.60 29.49
CA GLY A 89 -21.70 -3.76 29.39
C GLY A 89 -22.05 -4.12 27.94
N PHE A 90 -22.78 -5.21 27.74
CA PHE A 90 -23.27 -5.55 26.40
C PHE A 90 -24.29 -4.52 25.93
N PRO A 91 -24.25 -4.06 24.67
CA PRO A 91 -25.31 -3.22 24.14
C PRO A 91 -26.64 -3.98 24.24
N ASP A 92 -27.68 -3.32 24.75
CA ASP A 92 -29.02 -3.89 24.80
C ASP A 92 -29.42 -4.30 23.36
N GLN A 93 -29.86 -5.54 23.20
CA GLN A 93 -30.46 -5.98 21.95
C GLN A 93 -31.86 -5.36 21.91
N GLU A 94 -32.02 -4.21 21.26
CA GLU A 94 -33.35 -3.73 20.88
C GLU A 94 -33.95 -4.76 19.91
N GLU A 95 -34.98 -5.49 20.38
CA GLU A 95 -35.82 -6.44 19.63
C GLU A 95 -36.60 -5.77 18.49
#